data_AF-X1G7C1-F1
#
_entry.id   AF-X1G7C1-F1
#
_cell.length_a   1.000
_cell.length_b   1.000
_cell.length_c   1.000
_cell.angle_alpha   90.00
_cell.angle_beta   90.00
_cell.angle_gamma   90.00
#
_symmetry.space_group_name_H-M   'P 1'
#
loop_
_entity.id
_entity.type
_entity.pdbx_description
1 polymer ?
#
loop_
_entity_poly.entity_id
_entity_poly.type
_entity_poly.pdbx_seq_one_letter_code
_entity_poly.pdbx_strand_id
1 'polypeptide(L)'
;LKKMIKAGKLEIVDGQYLMADTMLPCGEVLVREILIGKRYCKEKFGVEVPVAWVADSFGMNAQLPQIYKKMGYKWLAFRRGARRDIKESEFLWKGLDGTTILAHWMPLGYRAGLDIDKWEQSFVELNKFACSPNILMPCGSGSMPPQPEISQAVRNWNQTQPDIEMKIATPREFFQSLESSGKKFEVIEGELYDDELVDVFPQVCSSRIWIVQGFRECEGLLCTAEEFATIAWLLGAPYPADELRDAWKEISYIAFHDVITGCGVDEIYEDVREIF
;
A
#
# COMPACT_ATOMS: atom_id res chain seq x y z
N LEU A 1 -17.10 4.34 13.17
CA LEU A 1 -16.57 3.79 11.90
C LEU A 1 -17.66 3.40 10.90
N LYS A 2 -18.43 2.31 11.09
CA LYS A 2 -19.47 1.86 10.12
C LYS A 2 -20.39 2.97 9.58
N LYS A 3 -20.88 3.86 10.46
CA LYS A 3 -21.72 5.01 10.07
C LYS A 3 -20.99 6.00 9.15
N MET A 4 -19.71 6.29 9.41
CA MET A 4 -18.91 7.23 8.60
C MET A 4 -18.60 6.64 7.23
N ILE A 5 -18.26 5.35 7.18
CA ILE A 5 -18.02 4.62 5.92
C ILE A 5 -19.29 4.60 5.06
N LYS A 6 -20.44 4.22 5.65
CA LYS A 6 -21.73 4.24 4.93
C LYS A 6 -22.12 5.63 4.43
N ALA A 7 -21.73 6.68 5.15
CA ALA A 7 -21.96 8.07 4.77
C ALA A 7 -20.93 8.62 3.77
N GLY A 8 -19.95 7.83 3.33
CA GLY A 8 -18.89 8.28 2.43
C GLY A 8 -17.89 9.27 3.05
N LYS A 9 -17.86 9.38 4.39
CA LYS A 9 -16.96 10.30 5.12
C LYS A 9 -15.62 9.67 5.52
N LEU A 10 -15.47 8.37 5.32
CA LEU A 10 -14.26 7.61 5.61
C LEU A 10 -14.11 6.54 4.54
N GLU A 11 -12.99 6.55 3.83
CA GLU A 11 -12.57 5.47 2.93
C GLU A 11 -11.51 4.62 3.61
N ILE A 12 -11.64 3.30 3.50
CA ILE A 12 -10.56 2.37 3.81
C ILE A 12 -9.77 2.16 2.52
N VAL A 13 -8.45 2.37 2.58
CA VAL A 13 -7.49 2.12 1.50
C VAL A 13 -6.46 1.09 1.93
N ASP A 14 -5.64 0.65 0.98
CA ASP A 14 -4.79 -0.53 1.07
C ASP A 14 -5.61 -1.78 1.31
N GLY A 15 -6.17 -1.99 2.50
CA GLY A 15 -6.95 -3.18 2.80
C GLY A 15 -6.12 -4.45 2.88
N GLN A 16 -4.80 -4.35 3.01
CA GLN A 16 -3.95 -5.42 3.53
C GLN A 16 -4.16 -5.53 5.05
N TYR A 17 -3.63 -6.59 5.67
CA TYR A 17 -3.76 -6.76 7.11
C TYR A 17 -2.90 -5.73 7.86
N LEU A 18 -1.63 -5.58 7.47
CA LEU A 18 -0.71 -4.63 8.11
C LEU A 18 0.13 -3.77 7.15
N MET A 19 0.10 -4.01 5.83
CA MET A 19 1.02 -3.42 4.82
C MET A 19 2.41 -4.06 4.89
N ALA A 20 2.53 -5.24 4.29
CA ALA A 20 3.79 -5.97 4.28
C ALA A 20 4.89 -5.24 3.49
N ASP A 21 6.14 -5.55 3.83
CA ASP A 21 7.24 -5.35 2.89
C ASP A 21 6.94 -6.12 1.60
N THR A 22 7.21 -5.52 0.45
CA THR A 22 6.85 -6.14 -0.84
C THR A 22 8.05 -6.75 -1.57
N MET A 23 9.22 -6.81 -0.94
CA MET A 23 10.43 -7.41 -1.51
C MET A 23 10.85 -8.70 -0.79
N LEU A 24 10.67 -8.77 0.53
CA LEU A 24 11.14 -9.88 1.36
C LEU A 24 10.19 -11.10 1.39
N PRO A 25 8.87 -10.93 1.56
CA PRO A 25 7.94 -12.07 1.61
C PRO A 25 7.78 -12.79 0.28
N CYS A 26 7.44 -14.08 0.32
CA CYS A 26 7.01 -14.78 -0.90
C CYS A 26 5.64 -14.28 -1.40
N GLY A 27 5.31 -14.61 -2.66
CA GLY A 27 4.05 -14.21 -3.27
C GLY A 27 2.80 -14.69 -2.52
N GLU A 28 2.84 -15.86 -1.87
CA GLU A 28 1.71 -16.38 -1.09
C GLU A 28 1.45 -15.49 0.13
N VAL A 29 2.49 -15.05 0.86
CA VAL A 29 2.31 -14.12 1.99
C VAL A 29 1.68 -12.80 1.51
N LEU A 30 2.14 -12.25 0.38
CA LEU A 30 1.55 -11.02 -0.18
C LEU A 30 0.06 -11.21 -0.52
N VAL A 31 -0.31 -12.38 -1.08
CA VAL A 31 -1.71 -12.73 -1.33
C VAL A 31 -2.50 -12.85 -0.02
N ARG A 32 -1.92 -13.47 1.02
CA ARG A 32 -2.55 -13.68 2.32
C ARG A 32 -2.78 -12.37 3.08
N GLU A 33 -1.82 -11.46 3.07
CA GLU A 33 -1.96 -10.09 3.58
C GLU A 33 -3.22 -9.40 3.03
N ILE A 34 -3.33 -9.39 1.69
CA ILE A 34 -4.45 -8.79 1.00
C ILE A 34 -5.75 -9.55 1.30
N LEU A 35 -5.72 -10.88 1.28
CA LEU A 35 -6.89 -11.73 1.52
C LEU A 35 -7.47 -11.48 2.92
N ILE A 36 -6.63 -11.51 3.95
CA ILE A 36 -7.02 -11.32 5.35
C ILE A 36 -7.61 -9.92 5.54
N GLY A 37 -6.89 -8.89 5.11
CA GLY A 37 -7.33 -7.49 5.26
C GLY A 37 -8.62 -7.18 4.50
N LYS A 38 -8.72 -7.57 3.22
CA LYS A 38 -9.91 -7.28 2.41
C LYS A 38 -11.11 -8.10 2.86
N ARG A 39 -10.92 -9.35 3.31
CA ARG A 39 -11.98 -10.16 3.92
C ARG A 39 -12.53 -9.47 5.17
N TYR A 40 -11.65 -8.99 6.05
CA TYR A 40 -12.07 -8.23 7.24
C TYR A 40 -12.87 -6.98 6.85
N CYS A 41 -12.41 -6.22 5.84
CA CYS A 41 -13.11 -5.04 5.35
C CYS A 41 -14.52 -5.36 4.86
N LYS A 42 -14.66 -6.44 4.08
CA LYS A 42 -15.94 -6.92 3.55
C LYS A 42 -16.88 -7.39 4.65
N GLU A 43 -16.41 -8.24 5.56
CA GLU A 43 -17.23 -8.81 6.63
C GLU A 43 -17.68 -7.78 7.67
N LYS A 44 -16.78 -6.87 8.06
CA LYS A 44 -17.09 -5.89 9.12
C LYS A 44 -17.80 -4.66 8.60
N PHE A 45 -17.44 -4.17 7.41
CA PHE A 45 -17.91 -2.89 6.88
C PHE A 45 -18.74 -3.02 5.61
N GLY A 46 -18.76 -4.17 4.93
CA GLY A 46 -19.49 -4.37 3.69
C GLY A 46 -18.91 -3.57 2.53
N VAL A 47 -17.60 -3.29 2.54
CA VAL A 47 -16.94 -2.48 1.52
C VAL A 47 -15.88 -3.27 0.77
N GLU A 48 -15.74 -2.92 -0.51
CA GLU A 48 -14.61 -3.31 -1.34
C GLU A 48 -13.54 -2.20 -1.30
N VAL A 49 -12.27 -2.61 -1.30
CA VAL A 49 -11.11 -1.72 -1.23
C VAL A 49 -10.37 -1.77 -2.59
N PRO A 50 -10.57 -0.79 -3.48
CA PRO A 50 -10.01 -0.83 -4.84
C PRO A 50 -8.65 -0.14 -4.98
N VAL A 51 -8.20 0.60 -3.96
CA VAL A 51 -6.92 1.34 -3.97
C VAL A 51 -5.92 0.61 -3.08
N ALA A 52 -4.84 0.08 -3.66
CA ALA A 52 -3.65 -0.33 -2.92
C ALA A 52 -2.88 0.93 -2.51
N TRP A 53 -2.38 0.98 -1.27
CA TRP A 53 -1.76 2.20 -0.72
C TRP A 53 -0.45 1.84 -0.03
N VAL A 54 0.63 1.89 -0.81
CA VAL A 54 1.98 1.42 -0.45
C VAL A 54 2.87 2.63 -0.16
N ALA A 55 2.48 3.41 0.85
CA ALA A 55 3.11 4.70 1.13
C ALA A 55 4.50 4.61 1.75
N ASP A 56 4.86 3.48 2.38
CA ASP A 56 6.14 3.34 3.08
C ASP A 56 6.84 1.98 2.88
N SER A 57 6.42 1.16 1.91
CA SER A 57 7.19 -0.06 1.57
C SER A 57 8.53 0.30 0.93
N PHE A 58 9.57 -0.49 1.19
CA PHE A 58 10.96 -0.15 0.83
C PHE A 58 11.37 -0.65 -0.55
N GLY A 59 10.46 -0.57 -1.51
CA GLY A 59 10.60 -1.22 -2.79
C GLY A 59 9.30 -1.86 -3.23
N MET A 60 9.21 -2.26 -4.48
CA MET A 60 8.10 -3.03 -5.03
C MET A 60 8.54 -3.97 -6.16
N ASN A 61 8.30 -5.26 -5.96
CA ASN A 61 8.66 -6.30 -6.93
C ASN A 61 7.78 -6.23 -8.19
N ALA A 62 8.31 -6.70 -9.32
CA ALA A 62 7.67 -6.58 -10.64
C ALA A 62 6.40 -7.42 -10.84
N GLN A 63 6.01 -8.28 -9.88
CA GLN A 63 4.77 -9.08 -9.97
C GLN A 63 3.58 -8.46 -9.25
N LEU A 64 3.76 -7.39 -8.47
CA LEU A 64 2.67 -6.75 -7.77
C LEU A 64 1.51 -6.29 -8.67
N PRO A 65 1.68 -5.80 -9.91
CA PRO A 65 0.55 -5.50 -10.79
C PRO A 65 -0.38 -6.69 -10.98
N GLN A 66 0.17 -7.89 -11.20
CA GLN A 66 -0.61 -9.12 -11.35
C GLN A 66 -1.34 -9.48 -10.06
N ILE A 67 -0.61 -9.50 -8.93
CA ILE A 67 -1.17 -9.83 -7.61
C ILE A 67 -2.31 -8.87 -7.28
N TYR A 68 -2.06 -7.56 -7.40
CA TYR A 68 -3.04 -6.55 -7.07
C TYR A 68 -4.30 -6.64 -7.93
N LYS A 69 -4.17 -6.81 -9.24
CA LYS A 69 -5.31 -6.96 -10.14
C LYS A 69 -6.11 -8.23 -9.85
N LYS A 70 -5.45 -9.37 -9.58
CA LYS A 70 -6.12 -10.63 -9.20
C LYS A 70 -6.84 -10.53 -7.85
N MET A 71 -6.34 -9.70 -6.93
CA MET A 71 -6.99 -9.42 -5.66
C MET A 71 -8.04 -8.29 -5.73
N GLY A 72 -8.37 -7.81 -6.93
CA GLY A 72 -9.45 -6.85 -7.16
C GLY A 72 -9.09 -5.39 -6.88
N TYR A 73 -7.81 -5.05 -6.75
CA TYR A 73 -7.40 -3.65 -6.83
C TYR A 73 -7.53 -3.13 -8.26
N LYS A 74 -7.82 -1.84 -8.35
CA LYS A 74 -7.87 -1.10 -9.61
C LYS A 74 -6.69 -0.15 -9.76
N TRP A 75 -6.22 0.36 -8.63
CA TRP A 75 -5.27 1.45 -8.56
C TRP A 75 -4.23 1.21 -7.47
N LEU A 76 -3.05 1.80 -7.64
CA LEU A 76 -1.95 1.76 -6.69
C LEU A 76 -1.45 3.17 -6.43
N ALA A 77 -1.32 3.57 -5.17
CA ALA A 77 -0.57 4.76 -4.79
C ALA A 77 0.67 4.34 -3.99
N PHE A 78 1.84 4.90 -4.30
CA PHE A 78 3.09 4.52 -3.64
C PHE A 78 4.08 5.69 -3.55
N ARG A 79 5.12 5.54 -2.72
CA ARG A 79 6.17 6.56 -2.53
C ARG A 79 7.55 6.13 -3.01
N ARG A 80 8.07 5.03 -2.46
CA ARG A 80 9.49 4.65 -2.62
C ARG A 80 9.68 3.73 -3.83
N GLY A 81 10.90 3.73 -4.37
CA GLY A 81 11.28 2.84 -5.47
C GLY A 81 11.02 3.39 -6.88
N ALA A 82 10.58 4.65 -7.01
CA ALA A 82 10.46 5.28 -8.32
C ALA A 82 11.84 5.53 -8.94
N ARG A 83 11.97 5.19 -10.23
CA ARG A 83 13.20 5.27 -11.02
C ARG A 83 13.29 6.57 -11.81
N ARG A 84 14.48 6.99 -12.26
CA ARG A 84 14.65 8.21 -13.07
C ARG A 84 13.88 8.23 -14.38
N ASP A 85 13.53 7.10 -14.98
CA ASP A 85 12.73 7.06 -16.22
C ASP A 85 11.27 7.47 -16.00
N ILE A 86 10.77 7.45 -14.76
CA ILE A 86 9.43 7.91 -14.40
C ILE A 86 9.42 9.44 -14.38
N LYS A 87 8.81 10.04 -15.41
CA LYS A 87 8.71 11.52 -15.55
C LYS A 87 7.36 12.07 -15.10
N GLU A 88 6.31 11.27 -15.24
CA GLU A 88 4.96 11.61 -14.79
C GLU A 88 4.63 10.89 -13.47
N SER A 89 3.87 11.54 -12.58
CA SER A 89 3.43 10.93 -11.31
C SER A 89 2.39 9.85 -11.51
N GLU A 90 1.72 9.78 -12.65
CA GLU A 90 0.77 8.73 -12.97
C GLU A 90 1.18 7.95 -14.22
N PHE A 91 1.13 6.63 -14.15
CA PHE A 91 1.50 5.75 -15.25
C PHE A 91 0.82 4.37 -15.12
N LEU A 92 0.82 3.58 -16.18
CA LEU A 92 0.44 2.16 -16.13
C LEU A 92 1.67 1.33 -15.76
N TRP A 93 1.70 0.77 -14.56
CA TRP A 93 2.74 -0.16 -14.16
C TRP A 93 2.42 -1.56 -14.66
N LYS A 94 3.30 -2.13 -15.48
CA LYS A 94 3.15 -3.45 -16.12
C LYS A 94 3.96 -4.51 -15.37
N GLY A 95 3.28 -5.57 -14.95
CA GLY A 95 3.88 -6.73 -14.33
C GLY A 95 4.53 -7.69 -15.33
N LEU A 96 5.22 -8.70 -14.80
CA LEU A 96 5.95 -9.69 -15.61
C LEU A 96 5.05 -10.45 -16.60
N ASP A 97 3.76 -10.62 -16.28
CA ASP A 97 2.78 -11.30 -17.14
C ASP A 97 2.08 -10.37 -18.15
N GLY A 98 2.45 -9.08 -18.17
CA GLY A 98 1.81 -8.06 -19.00
C GLY A 98 0.57 -7.42 -18.37
N THR A 99 0.14 -7.85 -17.18
CA THR A 99 -0.94 -7.20 -16.44
C THR A 99 -0.54 -5.78 -16.06
N THR A 100 -1.42 -4.80 -16.27
CA THR A 100 -1.18 -3.40 -15.91
C THR A 100 -2.07 -2.92 -14.76
N ILE A 101 -1.54 -2.05 -13.91
CA ILE A 101 -2.29 -1.29 -12.90
C ILE A 101 -1.99 0.20 -13.04
N LEU A 102 -3.02 1.05 -12.94
CA LEU A 102 -2.82 2.50 -12.91
C LEU A 102 -2.22 2.88 -11.55
N ALA A 103 -1.00 3.42 -11.59
CA ALA A 103 -0.21 3.78 -10.44
C ALA A 103 -0.10 5.31 -10.30
N HIS A 104 -0.04 5.79 -9.07
CA HIS A 104 0.34 7.15 -8.71
C HIS A 104 1.57 7.09 -7.80
N TRP A 105 2.70 7.59 -8.29
CA TRP A 105 3.88 7.87 -7.50
C TRP A 105 3.71 9.22 -6.79
N MET A 106 3.93 9.27 -5.47
CA MET A 106 3.85 10.49 -4.66
C MET A 106 5.21 11.22 -4.66
N PRO A 107 5.46 12.26 -5.49
CA PRO A 107 6.80 12.84 -5.68
C PRO A 107 7.30 13.67 -4.49
N LEU A 108 6.37 14.20 -3.70
CA LEU A 108 6.65 14.91 -2.44
C LEU A 108 6.26 14.09 -1.20
N GLY A 109 6.00 12.80 -1.37
CA GLY A 109 5.63 11.91 -0.26
C GLY A 109 4.16 11.99 0.15
N TYR A 110 3.82 11.17 1.13
CA TYR A 110 2.47 11.09 1.69
C TYR A 110 2.14 12.24 2.67
N ARG A 111 2.94 13.31 2.65
CA ARG A 111 2.80 14.51 3.50
C ARG A 111 2.66 15.81 2.69
N ALA A 112 2.54 15.74 1.37
CA ALA A 112 2.58 16.91 0.50
C ALA A 112 1.48 17.96 0.80
N GLY A 113 0.34 17.53 1.34
CA GLY A 113 -0.75 18.39 1.79
C GLY A 113 -0.80 18.62 3.30
N LEU A 114 0.22 18.19 4.05
CA LEU A 114 0.22 18.24 5.52
C LEU A 114 0.35 19.67 6.05
N ASP A 115 1.31 20.43 5.52
CA ASP A 115 1.64 21.78 5.95
C ASP A 115 0.84 22.81 5.11
N ILE A 116 -0.19 23.43 5.70
CA ILE A 116 -1.11 24.34 5.00
C ILE A 116 -0.39 25.55 4.40
N ASP A 117 0.61 26.08 5.11
CA ASP A 117 1.43 27.21 4.67
C ASP A 117 2.30 26.88 3.44
N LYS A 118 2.47 25.60 3.11
CA LYS A 118 3.25 25.13 1.95
C LYS A 118 2.39 24.67 0.79
N TRP A 119 1.07 24.75 0.86
CA TRP A 119 0.18 24.20 -0.18
C TRP A 119 0.47 24.73 -1.58
N GLU A 120 0.73 26.03 -1.73
CA GLU A 120 1.05 26.64 -3.02
C GLU A 120 2.39 26.12 -3.56
N GLN A 121 3.41 26.03 -2.71
CA GLN A 121 4.69 25.46 -3.08
C GLN A 121 4.56 23.98 -3.47
N SER A 122 3.87 23.18 -2.66
CA SER A 122 3.60 21.77 -2.95
C SER A 122 2.85 21.59 -4.27
N PHE A 123 1.83 22.41 -4.53
CA PHE A 123 1.09 22.38 -5.80
C PHE A 123 2.00 22.65 -6.98
N VAL A 124 2.81 23.72 -6.94
CA VAL A 124 3.74 24.08 -8.02
C VAL A 124 4.75 22.96 -8.30
N GLU A 125 5.30 22.36 -7.24
CA GLU A 125 6.26 21.27 -7.38
C GLU A 125 5.62 19.98 -7.91
N LEU A 126 4.43 19.61 -7.42
CA LEU A 126 3.70 18.44 -7.91
C LEU A 126 3.23 18.59 -9.36
N ASN A 127 2.84 19.80 -9.76
CA ASN A 127 2.38 20.09 -11.12
C ASN A 127 3.46 19.85 -12.18
N LYS A 128 4.75 19.80 -11.80
CA LYS A 128 5.86 19.43 -12.70
C LYS A 128 5.82 17.95 -13.12
N PHE A 129 5.20 17.10 -12.32
CA PHE A 129 5.10 15.66 -12.55
C PHE A 129 3.69 15.22 -12.97
N ALA A 130 2.67 16.03 -12.69
CA ALA A 130 1.28 15.67 -12.97
C ALA A 130 1.05 15.42 -14.47
N CYS A 131 0.48 14.26 -14.80
CA CYS A 131 0.13 13.95 -16.19
C CYS A 131 -1.23 14.56 -16.60
N SER A 132 -1.99 15.03 -15.62
CA SER A 132 -3.36 15.55 -15.74
C SER A 132 -3.54 16.82 -14.88
N PRO A 133 -4.63 17.59 -15.07
CA PRO A 133 -4.95 18.73 -14.21
C PRO A 133 -5.27 18.36 -12.75
N ASN A 134 -5.45 17.07 -12.45
CA ASN A 134 -5.76 16.60 -11.10
C ASN A 134 -4.48 16.23 -10.36
N ILE A 135 -4.21 16.88 -9.24
CA ILE A 135 -3.03 16.67 -8.41
C ILE A 135 -3.45 16.12 -7.05
N LEU A 136 -2.83 15.01 -6.63
CA LEU A 136 -3.04 14.46 -5.29
C LEU A 136 -2.05 15.10 -4.30
N MET A 137 -2.59 15.63 -3.20
CA MET A 137 -1.81 16.16 -2.08
C MET A 137 -2.19 15.41 -0.80
N PRO A 138 -1.52 14.29 -0.47
CA PRO A 138 -1.85 13.55 0.75
C PRO A 138 -1.64 14.42 1.99
N CYS A 139 -2.69 14.54 2.81
CA CYS A 139 -2.70 15.33 4.04
C CYS A 139 -2.68 14.39 5.25
N GLY A 140 -1.49 13.99 5.68
CA GLY A 140 -1.30 13.13 6.84
C GLY A 140 0.15 12.77 7.05
N SER A 141 0.40 11.99 8.09
CA SER A 141 1.70 11.41 8.44
C SER A 141 1.47 10.21 9.36
N GLY A 142 2.51 9.37 9.55
CA GLY A 142 2.50 8.36 10.61
C GLY A 142 2.13 8.98 11.95
N SER A 143 1.16 8.37 12.64
CA SER A 143 0.67 8.77 13.97
C SER A 143 0.08 10.18 14.08
N MET A 144 -0.32 10.81 12.96
CA MET A 144 -0.92 12.15 12.99
C MET A 144 -2.45 12.11 12.92
N PRO A 145 -3.17 12.79 13.85
CA PRO A 145 -4.62 12.88 13.77
C PRO A 145 -5.08 13.77 12.60
N PRO A 146 -6.33 13.63 12.13
CA PRO A 146 -6.90 14.57 11.16
C PRO A 146 -6.87 16.01 11.67
N GLN A 147 -6.39 16.92 10.84
CA GLN A 147 -6.29 18.36 11.15
C GLN A 147 -7.67 19.04 11.01
N PRO A 148 -8.28 19.55 12.09
CA PRO A 148 -9.62 20.17 12.04
C PRO A 148 -9.71 21.42 11.16
N GLU A 149 -8.60 22.13 10.97
CA GLU A 149 -8.47 23.36 10.20
C GLU A 149 -8.55 23.16 8.68
N ILE A 150 -8.31 21.94 8.18
CA ILE A 150 -8.23 21.65 6.73
C ILE A 150 -9.50 22.07 5.99
N SER A 151 -10.67 21.82 6.58
CA SER A 151 -11.95 22.19 5.96
C SER A 151 -12.07 23.71 5.75
N GLN A 152 -11.57 24.51 6.70
CA GLN A 152 -11.59 25.97 6.57
C GLN A 152 -10.48 26.45 5.63
N ALA A 153 -9.30 25.85 5.68
CA ALA A 153 -8.19 26.19 4.80
C ALA A 153 -8.53 25.95 3.32
N VAL A 154 -9.18 24.82 2.99
CA VAL A 154 -9.66 24.55 1.62
C VAL A 154 -10.69 25.59 1.16
N ARG A 155 -11.61 26.01 2.04
CA ARG A 155 -12.56 27.09 1.71
C ARG A 155 -11.84 28.41 1.45
N ASN A 156 -10.84 28.75 2.26
CA ASN A 156 -10.06 29.97 2.08
C ASN A 156 -9.28 29.92 0.76
N TRP A 157 -8.63 28.80 0.45
CA TRP A 157 -7.92 28.58 -0.81
C TRP A 157 -8.84 28.86 -2.01
N ASN A 158 -10.03 28.26 -2.02
CA ASN A 158 -10.99 28.43 -3.12
C ASN A 158 -11.58 29.85 -3.23
N GLN A 159 -11.43 30.68 -2.19
CA GLN A 159 -11.79 32.10 -2.26
C GLN A 159 -10.65 32.97 -2.80
N THR A 160 -9.40 32.57 -2.60
CA THR A 160 -8.21 33.35 -2.96
C THR A 160 -7.56 32.91 -4.28
N GLN A 161 -7.77 31.67 -4.71
CA GLN A 161 -7.18 31.07 -5.92
C GLN A 161 -8.29 30.64 -6.90
N PRO A 162 -8.83 31.55 -7.73
CA PRO A 162 -10.01 31.25 -8.56
C PRO A 162 -9.71 30.25 -9.69
N ASP A 163 -8.46 30.12 -10.11
CA ASP A 163 -8.05 29.27 -11.23
C ASP A 163 -7.68 27.83 -10.80
N ILE A 164 -7.55 27.58 -9.49
CA ILE A 164 -7.12 26.29 -8.94
C ILE A 164 -8.11 25.86 -7.85
N GLU A 165 -8.99 24.93 -8.19
CA GLU A 165 -9.90 24.33 -7.23
C GLU A 165 -9.15 23.33 -6.33
N MET A 166 -9.25 23.54 -5.02
CA MET A 166 -8.85 22.56 -4.02
C MET A 166 -10.06 21.82 -3.46
N LYS A 167 -9.99 20.49 -3.48
CA LYS A 167 -11.05 19.60 -3.00
C LYS A 167 -10.51 18.60 -1.99
N ILE A 168 -11.22 18.44 -0.87
CA ILE A 168 -11.03 17.26 0.01
C ILE A 168 -11.61 16.06 -0.72
N ALA A 169 -10.74 15.14 -1.11
CA ALA A 169 -11.11 13.97 -1.92
C ALA A 169 -10.55 12.68 -1.30
N THR A 170 -11.22 11.58 -1.60
CA THR A 170 -10.74 10.23 -1.32
C THR A 170 -9.74 9.78 -2.41
N PRO A 171 -8.81 8.86 -2.11
CA PRO A 171 -7.96 8.25 -3.14
C PRO A 171 -8.74 7.65 -4.31
N ARG A 172 -9.90 7.01 -4.04
CA ARG A 172 -10.79 6.54 -5.10
C ARG A 172 -11.27 7.65 -6.03
N GLU A 173 -11.73 8.78 -5.49
CA GLU A 173 -12.17 9.91 -6.32
C GLU A 173 -11.05 10.48 -7.18
N PHE A 174 -9.82 10.52 -6.64
CA PHE A 174 -8.63 10.95 -7.40
C PHE A 174 -8.37 10.01 -8.59
N PHE A 175 -8.32 8.69 -8.38
CA PHE A 175 -8.10 7.78 -9.51
C PHE A 175 -9.24 7.78 -10.53
N GLN A 176 -10.49 7.97 -10.08
CA GLN A 176 -11.62 8.12 -10.99
C GLN A 176 -11.54 9.40 -11.83
N SER A 177 -10.99 10.49 -11.29
CA SER A 177 -10.78 11.72 -12.07
C SER A 177 -9.66 11.55 -13.10
N LEU A 178 -8.61 10.79 -12.79
CA LEU A 178 -7.57 10.42 -13.75
C LEU A 178 -8.15 9.60 -14.91
N GLU A 179 -8.94 8.56 -14.64
CA GLU A 179 -9.58 7.74 -15.68
C GLU A 179 -10.54 8.57 -16.55
N SER A 180 -11.24 9.54 -15.95
CA SER A 180 -12.19 10.41 -16.64
C SER A 180 -11.52 11.50 -17.49
N SER A 181 -10.22 11.76 -17.28
CA SER A 181 -9.49 12.82 -18.00
C SER A 181 -9.25 12.52 -19.48
N GLY A 182 -9.39 11.25 -19.90
CA GLY A 182 -9.08 10.81 -21.28
C GLY A 182 -7.59 10.80 -21.62
N LYS A 183 -6.71 11.07 -20.64
CA LYS A 183 -5.26 11.02 -20.78
C LYS A 183 -4.81 9.59 -21.10
N LYS A 184 -3.80 9.47 -21.96
CA LYS A 184 -3.06 8.22 -22.17
C LYS A 184 -1.85 8.23 -21.24
N PHE A 185 -1.73 7.19 -20.44
CA PHE A 185 -0.63 7.00 -19.50
C PHE A 185 0.50 6.21 -20.16
N GLU A 186 1.74 6.58 -19.84
CA GLU A 186 2.91 5.80 -20.23
C GLU A 186 2.90 4.44 -19.53
N VAL A 187 3.52 3.44 -20.16
CA VAL A 187 3.68 2.10 -19.59
C VAL A 187 5.09 1.99 -19.04
N ILE A 188 5.19 1.71 -17.75
CA ILE A 188 6.46 1.48 -17.05
C ILE A 188 6.55 0.00 -16.67
N GLU A 189 7.70 -0.61 -16.94
CA GLU A 189 7.95 -2.04 -16.74
C GLU A 189 9.07 -2.26 -15.73
N GLY A 190 9.06 -3.43 -15.10
CA GLY A 190 10.10 -3.87 -14.18
C GLY A 190 9.84 -3.47 -12.73
N GLU A 191 10.83 -3.74 -11.89
CA GLU A 191 10.76 -3.46 -10.45
C GLU A 191 10.83 -1.95 -10.19
N LEU A 192 10.15 -1.54 -9.12
CA LEU A 192 10.23 -0.20 -8.56
C LEU A 192 11.06 -0.30 -7.28
N TYR A 193 12.38 -0.44 -7.46
CA TYR A 193 13.36 -0.66 -6.39
C TYR A 193 14.64 0.13 -6.68
N ASP A 194 14.53 1.45 -6.55
CA ASP A 194 15.54 2.41 -6.97
C ASP A 194 15.55 3.60 -6.00
N ASP A 195 16.74 4.15 -5.72
CA ASP A 195 16.95 5.25 -4.77
C ASP A 195 17.15 6.61 -5.45
N GLU A 196 17.13 6.69 -6.78
CA GLU A 196 17.51 7.89 -7.52
C GLU A 196 16.53 9.05 -7.35
N LEU A 197 15.24 8.75 -7.11
CA LEU A 197 14.21 9.76 -6.84
C LEU A 197 13.79 9.81 -5.37
N VAL A 198 13.77 8.65 -4.69
CA VAL A 198 13.37 8.52 -3.29
C VAL A 198 14.14 7.36 -2.66
N ASP A 199 14.87 7.65 -1.59
CA ASP A 199 15.61 6.64 -0.83
C ASP A 199 14.76 5.41 -0.52
N VAL A 200 15.23 4.27 -1.04
CA VAL A 200 14.87 2.93 -0.55
C VAL A 200 15.87 2.51 0.51
N PHE A 201 15.49 1.58 1.38
CA PHE A 201 16.35 1.10 2.47
C PHE A 201 16.81 -0.34 2.20
N PRO A 202 17.64 -0.61 1.18
CA PRO A 202 17.95 -1.98 0.77
C PRO A 202 18.70 -2.78 1.85
N GLN A 203 19.45 -2.10 2.71
CA GLN A 203 20.28 -2.75 3.73
C GLN A 203 19.48 -3.38 4.87
N VAL A 204 18.20 -3.04 5.00
CA VAL A 204 17.34 -3.59 6.07
C VAL A 204 17.11 -5.10 5.94
N CYS A 205 17.32 -5.67 4.75
CA CYS A 205 17.30 -7.12 4.54
C CYS A 205 18.37 -7.88 5.34
N SER A 206 19.37 -7.18 5.86
CA SER A 206 20.44 -7.74 6.70
C SER A 206 20.34 -7.32 8.18
N SER A 207 19.43 -6.40 8.51
CA SER A 207 19.18 -6.02 9.89
C SER A 207 18.50 -7.18 10.61
N ARG A 208 19.05 -7.58 11.76
CA ARG A 208 18.52 -8.69 12.58
C ARG A 208 18.21 -9.94 11.74
N ILE A 209 19.20 -10.41 10.98
CA ILE A 209 19.07 -11.50 9.98
C ILE A 209 18.26 -12.73 10.43
N TRP A 210 18.28 -13.05 11.73
CA TRP A 210 17.49 -14.13 12.31
C TRP A 210 15.98 -13.99 12.06
N ILE A 211 15.46 -12.75 11.93
CA ILE A 211 14.05 -12.48 11.57
C ILE A 211 13.77 -12.97 10.15
N VAL A 212 14.59 -12.58 9.18
CA VAL A 212 14.41 -12.98 7.77
C VAL A 212 14.58 -14.49 7.60
N GLN A 213 15.51 -15.10 8.35
CA GLN A 213 15.72 -16.55 8.36
C GLN A 213 14.53 -17.31 8.94
N GLY A 214 14.09 -16.94 10.15
CA GLY A 214 12.93 -17.56 10.78
C GLY A 214 11.65 -17.34 9.97
N PHE A 215 11.45 -16.14 9.43
CA PHE A 215 10.32 -15.83 8.57
C PHE A 215 10.30 -16.73 7.32
N ARG A 216 11.44 -16.91 6.65
CA ARG A 216 11.55 -17.79 5.47
C ARG A 216 11.23 -19.24 5.80
N GLU A 217 11.68 -19.73 6.95
CA GLU A 217 11.35 -21.07 7.43
C GLU A 217 9.85 -21.21 7.69
N CYS A 218 9.26 -20.28 8.46
CA CYS A 218 7.86 -20.34 8.83
C CYS A 218 6.91 -20.17 7.64
N GLU A 219 7.17 -19.28 6.68
CA GLU A 219 6.30 -19.17 5.48
C GLU A 219 6.32 -20.48 4.65
N GLY A 220 7.48 -21.13 4.56
CA GLY A 220 7.63 -22.40 3.84
C GLY A 220 6.93 -23.55 4.57
N LEU A 221 7.09 -23.63 5.89
CA LEU A 221 6.40 -24.59 6.74
C LEU A 221 4.89 -24.41 6.68
N LEU A 222 4.39 -23.17 6.70
CA LEU A 222 2.96 -22.89 6.68
C LEU A 222 2.32 -23.24 5.33
N CYS A 223 3.00 -22.94 4.22
CA CYS A 223 2.56 -23.40 2.89
C CYS A 223 2.51 -24.93 2.82
N THR A 224 3.55 -25.59 3.34
CA THR A 224 3.62 -27.07 3.39
C THR A 224 2.51 -27.65 4.27
N ALA A 225 2.26 -27.04 5.42
CA ALA A 225 1.21 -27.46 6.34
C ALA A 225 -0.18 -27.37 5.71
N GLU A 226 -0.49 -26.29 5.00
CA GLU A 226 -1.76 -26.17 4.27
C GLU A 226 -1.89 -27.21 3.14
N GLU A 227 -0.81 -27.49 2.41
CA GLU A 227 -0.81 -28.52 1.37
C GLU A 227 -1.18 -29.89 1.95
N PHE A 228 -0.46 -30.35 2.98
CA PHE A 228 -0.73 -31.64 3.62
C PHE A 228 -2.06 -31.67 4.35
N ALA A 229 -2.48 -30.57 4.99
CA ALA A 229 -3.80 -30.46 5.60
C ALA A 229 -4.91 -30.59 4.55
N THR A 230 -4.72 -30.01 3.36
CA THR A 230 -5.66 -30.14 2.24
C THR A 230 -5.74 -31.58 1.75
N ILE A 231 -4.59 -32.26 1.58
CA ILE A 231 -4.56 -33.68 1.19
C ILE A 231 -5.28 -34.54 2.24
N ALA A 232 -4.97 -34.37 3.52
CA ALA A 232 -5.61 -35.11 4.60
C ALA A 232 -7.13 -34.86 4.64
N TRP A 233 -7.56 -33.62 4.42
CA TRP A 233 -8.98 -33.27 4.34
C TRP A 233 -9.70 -33.95 3.18
N LEU A 234 -9.08 -33.99 1.99
CA LEU A 234 -9.61 -34.72 0.84
C LEU A 234 -9.72 -36.24 1.08
N LEU A 235 -8.91 -36.78 2.00
CA LEU A 235 -8.96 -38.17 2.44
C LEU A 235 -9.92 -38.41 3.64
N GLY A 236 -10.61 -37.38 4.11
CA GLY A 236 -11.65 -37.48 5.14
C GLY A 236 -11.26 -36.99 6.54
N ALA A 237 -10.05 -36.43 6.73
CA ALA A 237 -9.69 -35.76 7.98
C ALA A 237 -10.39 -34.38 8.10
N PRO A 238 -10.53 -33.80 9.30
CA PRO A 238 -10.93 -32.40 9.44
C PRO A 238 -9.82 -31.45 8.96
N TYR A 239 -10.18 -30.33 8.34
CA TYR A 239 -9.23 -29.27 7.95
C TYR A 239 -9.03 -28.29 9.13
N PRO A 240 -7.79 -28.05 9.58
CA PRO A 240 -7.47 -27.17 10.71
C PRO A 240 -7.54 -25.68 10.33
N ALA A 241 -8.74 -25.21 9.99
CA ALA A 241 -8.97 -23.88 9.40
C ALA A 241 -8.72 -22.71 10.36
N ASP A 242 -8.84 -22.94 11.67
CA ASP A 242 -8.67 -21.89 12.68
C ASP A 242 -7.18 -21.76 13.02
N GLU A 243 -6.49 -22.88 13.25
CA GLU A 243 -5.06 -22.94 13.55
C GLU A 243 -4.21 -22.36 12.42
N LEU A 244 -4.49 -22.75 11.17
CA LEU A 244 -3.78 -22.21 10.01
C LEU A 244 -4.03 -20.71 9.83
N ARG A 245 -5.26 -20.26 10.11
CA ARG A 245 -5.60 -18.84 9.99
C ARG A 245 -4.90 -18.00 11.03
N ASP A 246 -4.76 -18.49 12.25
CA ASP A 246 -4.02 -17.80 13.29
C ASP A 246 -2.53 -17.79 12.97
N ALA A 247 -1.95 -18.91 12.50
CA ALA A 247 -0.56 -18.93 12.01
C ALA A 247 -0.31 -17.95 10.84
N TRP A 248 -1.25 -17.84 9.89
CA TRP A 248 -1.14 -16.85 8.81
C TRP A 248 -1.18 -15.41 9.31
N LYS A 249 -1.94 -15.10 10.36
CA LYS A 249 -1.94 -13.76 10.95
C LYS A 249 -0.60 -13.44 11.61
N GLU A 250 0.02 -14.40 12.26
CA GLU A 250 1.35 -14.22 12.86
C GLU A 250 2.42 -13.98 11.78
N ILE A 251 2.39 -14.75 10.69
CA ILE A 251 3.29 -14.52 9.53
C ILE A 251 3.02 -13.16 8.90
N SER A 252 1.76 -12.79 8.75
CA SER A 252 1.34 -11.46 8.29
C SER A 252 1.86 -10.33 9.19
N TYR A 253 1.84 -10.52 10.51
CA TYR A 253 2.43 -9.59 11.47
C TYR A 253 3.92 -9.41 11.25
N ILE A 254 4.66 -10.51 11.14
CA ILE A 254 6.10 -10.44 10.89
C ILE A 254 6.38 -9.76 9.54
N ALA A 255 5.57 -10.03 8.51
CA ALA A 255 5.73 -9.46 7.17
C ALA A 255 5.58 -7.93 7.11
N PHE A 256 5.04 -7.28 8.15
CA PHE A 256 4.93 -5.81 8.22
C PHE A 256 6.28 -5.14 7.94
N HIS A 257 6.26 -4.07 7.13
CA HIS A 257 7.49 -3.49 6.56
C HIS A 257 8.50 -2.97 7.58
N ASP A 258 8.11 -2.61 8.81
CA ASP A 258 9.07 -2.26 9.87
C ASP A 258 9.54 -3.46 10.72
N VAL A 259 8.76 -4.56 10.72
CA VAL A 259 9.03 -5.75 11.52
C VAL A 259 10.00 -6.68 10.79
N ILE A 260 9.67 -7.16 9.59
CA ILE A 260 10.54 -8.09 8.83
C ILE A 260 11.92 -7.47 8.51
N THR A 261 11.97 -6.15 8.43
CA THR A 261 13.16 -5.36 8.11
C THR A 261 14.00 -5.00 9.34
N GLY A 262 13.54 -5.33 10.54
CA GLY A 262 14.35 -5.18 11.75
C GLY A 262 14.68 -3.71 12.12
N CYS A 263 13.88 -2.72 11.69
CA CYS A 263 14.16 -1.28 11.88
C CYS A 263 13.42 -0.60 13.05
N GLY A 264 12.83 -1.37 13.97
CA GLY A 264 12.21 -0.91 15.21
C GLY A 264 13.07 -1.06 16.47
N VAL A 265 12.45 -0.82 17.62
CA VAL A 265 13.05 -0.99 18.96
C VAL A 265 13.06 -2.46 19.38
N ASP A 266 13.91 -2.83 20.35
CA ASP A 266 14.14 -4.22 20.75
C ASP A 266 12.88 -4.93 21.24
N GLU A 267 12.00 -4.21 21.95
CA GLU A 267 10.77 -4.74 22.54
C GLU A 267 9.81 -5.32 21.49
N ILE A 268 9.75 -4.74 20.28
CA ILE A 268 8.94 -5.26 19.18
C ILE A 268 9.39 -6.67 18.79
N TYR A 269 10.68 -6.95 18.91
CA TYR A 269 11.28 -8.21 18.48
C TYR A 269 11.29 -9.28 19.57
N GLU A 270 10.90 -8.96 20.81
CA GLU A 270 10.58 -9.98 21.81
C GLU A 270 9.32 -10.75 21.37
N ASP A 271 8.28 -10.04 20.92
CA ASP A 271 7.06 -10.65 20.37
C ASP A 271 7.36 -11.54 19.14
N VAL A 272 8.23 -11.07 18.24
CA VAL A 272 8.65 -11.85 17.05
C VAL A 272 9.35 -13.16 17.44
N ARG A 273 10.12 -13.17 18.54
CA ARG A 273 10.76 -14.40 19.03
C ARG A 273 9.76 -15.40 19.60
N GLU A 274 8.63 -14.96 20.15
CA GLU A 274 7.59 -15.86 20.66
C GLU A 274 6.79 -16.53 19.53
N ILE A 275 6.75 -15.91 18.34
CA ILE A 275 6.06 -16.45 17.17
C ILE A 275 6.85 -17.59 16.50
N PHE A 276 8.18 -17.51 16.49
CA PHE A 276 9.06 -18.56 15.92
C PHE A 276 9.18 -19.77 16.86
#